data_AF-A0A9W8HNY1-F1
#
_entry.id   AF-A0A9W8HNY1-F1
#
_cell.length_a   1.000
_cell.length_b   1.000
_cell.length_c   1.000
_cell.angle_alpha   90.00
_cell.angle_beta   90.00
_cell.angle_gamma   90.00
#
_symmetry.space_group_name_H-M   'P 1'
#
loop_
_entity.id
_entity.type
_entity.pdbx_description
1 polymer ?
#
loop_
_entity_poly.entity_id
_entity_poly.type
_entity_poly.pdbx_seq_one_letter_code
_entity_poly.pdbx_strand_id
1 'polypeptide(L)'
;MKETPQGVSVVKCGIGSVNWNEHYHPRLLQHVSDVNQATTQTYFFARYILLQEFSKGLSDDLSYITESFFKQIFMALTVREREQGARAPETLKTRKLIADYLEGYMGTGFSKVPLRNPASAANNEACRMFTAYKNNISCYFGEQLHHVVNVLMNVHTRVSGICKKLKGKPGQTRKSINAACREQVYEPARRLKEAIRSRTPDTTNLDDFALEQFAKLQGVLSAYKDDYKFRKDDRYYDVKAAPLNHLKAYYHLAVLLEKEHKASIQPFPIRRSWIPAHTLIDLPVLRANILDRTKEPHAVFDRNEKDPKKAWSKVLDMQSAPMKDKHKREFQGSAFTDGVSICIIHKTDTEVERCHTQHQKRTNNTAGPASDLASASASASDLASASASASASVPNSKPKGKRKYKRKSKDDASDDDSEEKPEFQYINKLTPDELSKFD
;
A
#
# COMPACT_ATOMS: atom_id res chain seq x y z
N MET A 1 4.72 19.00 7.11
CA MET A 1 5.40 18.80 5.81
C MET A 1 6.53 17.82 6.06
N LYS A 2 6.56 16.66 5.40
CA LYS A 2 7.72 15.75 5.50
C LYS A 2 8.85 16.35 4.67
N GLU A 3 9.99 16.63 5.32
CA GLU A 3 11.20 17.11 4.66
C GLU A 3 11.60 16.11 3.56
N THR A 4 11.89 16.63 2.37
CA THR A 4 12.46 15.83 1.29
C THR A 4 13.88 15.43 1.73
N PRO A 5 14.30 14.15 1.56
CA PRO A 5 15.65 13.74 1.93
C PRO A 5 16.68 14.68 1.30
N GLN A 6 17.67 15.11 2.09
CA GLN A 6 18.58 16.24 1.80
C GLN A 6 19.30 16.19 0.44
N GLY A 7 19.29 15.06 -0.28
CA GLY A 7 19.94 14.84 -1.58
C GLY A 7 19.03 14.62 -2.81
N VAL A 8 17.69 14.64 -2.68
CA VAL A 8 16.75 14.39 -3.80
C VAL A 8 15.74 15.53 -3.94
N SER A 9 15.43 15.94 -5.17
CA SER A 9 14.28 16.81 -5.47
C SER A 9 13.43 16.23 -6.59
N VAL A 10 12.11 16.41 -6.47
CA VAL A 10 11.14 15.97 -7.46
C VAL A 10 10.43 17.18 -8.05
N VAL A 11 10.38 17.27 -9.37
CA VAL A 11 9.63 18.31 -10.09
C VAL A 11 8.45 17.65 -10.79
N LYS A 12 7.22 18.01 -10.37
CA LYS A 12 5.98 17.55 -11.00
C LYS A 12 5.46 18.62 -11.94
N CYS A 13 5.16 18.26 -13.19
CA CYS A 13 4.62 19.16 -14.20
C CYS A 13 3.77 18.38 -15.23
N GLY A 14 3.09 19.10 -16.12
CA GLY A 14 2.42 18.48 -17.27
C GLY A 14 3.43 18.02 -18.31
N ILE A 15 3.08 17.01 -19.11
CA ILE A 15 3.97 16.49 -20.15
C ILE A 15 4.31 17.56 -21.22
N GLY A 16 3.39 18.49 -21.48
CA GLY A 16 3.66 19.65 -22.34
C GLY A 16 4.71 20.61 -21.77
N SER A 17 4.92 20.65 -20.46
CA SER A 17 5.93 21.54 -19.83
C SER A 17 7.37 21.10 -20.08
N VAL A 18 7.59 19.86 -20.53
CA VAL A 18 8.90 19.32 -20.91
C VAL A 18 9.06 19.20 -22.43
N ASN A 19 8.12 19.77 -23.20
CA ASN A 19 8.06 19.67 -24.66
C ASN A 19 8.27 18.22 -25.12
N TRP A 20 7.50 17.28 -24.58
CA TRP A 20 7.62 15.89 -24.98
C TRP A 20 7.41 15.76 -26.49
N ASN A 21 8.28 15.01 -27.15
CA ASN A 21 8.23 14.83 -28.59
C ASN A 21 6.98 14.03 -28.99
N GLU A 22 6.06 14.68 -29.69
CA GLU A 22 4.78 14.14 -30.17
C GLU A 22 4.95 12.83 -30.95
N HIS A 23 6.05 12.67 -31.69
CA HIS A 23 6.33 11.43 -32.41
C HIS A 23 6.42 10.20 -31.48
N TYR A 24 6.95 10.38 -30.26
CA TYR A 24 7.10 9.31 -29.28
C TYR A 24 5.95 9.23 -28.27
N HIS A 25 5.03 10.20 -28.26
CA HIS A 25 3.94 10.26 -27.28
C HIS A 25 2.98 9.05 -27.34
N PRO A 26 2.54 8.56 -28.52
CA PRO A 26 1.70 7.36 -28.58
C PRO A 26 2.36 6.11 -27.96
N ARG A 27 3.68 5.96 -28.14
CA ARG A 27 4.45 4.84 -27.56
C ARG A 27 4.57 4.97 -26.04
N LEU A 28 4.72 6.20 -25.53
CA LEU A 28 4.67 6.45 -24.10
C LEU A 28 3.31 6.02 -23.53
N LEU A 29 2.21 6.47 -24.15
CA LEU A 29 0.86 6.14 -23.69
C LEU A 29 0.62 4.63 -23.71
N GLN A 30 1.03 3.95 -24.78
CA GLN A 30 0.93 2.49 -24.87
C GLN A 30 1.72 1.81 -23.75
N HIS A 31 2.97 2.20 -23.53
CA HIS A 31 3.80 1.62 -22.47
C HIS A 31 3.19 1.83 -21.08
N VAL A 32 2.70 3.05 -20.79
CA VAL A 32 2.02 3.35 -19.51
C VAL A 32 0.78 2.48 -19.34
N SER A 33 -0.02 2.33 -20.39
CA SER A 33 -1.21 1.49 -20.40
C SER A 33 -0.84 0.03 -20.11
N ASP A 34 0.13 -0.54 -20.82
CA ASP A 34 0.56 -1.93 -20.69
C ASP A 34 1.09 -2.22 -19.28
N VAL A 35 1.92 -1.35 -18.72
CA VAL A 35 2.45 -1.53 -17.36
C VAL A 35 1.33 -1.46 -16.32
N ASN A 36 0.38 -0.53 -16.46
CA ASN A 36 -0.74 -0.43 -15.53
C ASN A 36 -1.68 -1.65 -15.64
N GLN A 37 -1.95 -2.14 -16.85
CA GLN A 37 -2.71 -3.36 -17.08
C GLN A 37 -2.00 -4.56 -16.44
N ALA A 38 -0.72 -4.77 -16.73
CA ALA A 38 0.07 -5.86 -16.14
C ALA A 38 0.10 -5.76 -14.61
N THR A 39 0.20 -4.56 -14.05
CA THR A 39 0.16 -4.36 -12.60
C THR A 39 -1.18 -4.76 -11.99
N THR A 40 -2.29 -4.31 -12.57
CA THR A 40 -3.64 -4.65 -12.11
C THR A 40 -3.85 -6.17 -12.10
N GLN A 41 -3.40 -6.84 -13.16
CA GLN A 41 -3.51 -8.29 -13.31
C GLN A 41 -2.56 -9.01 -12.33
N THR A 42 -1.40 -8.43 -12.02
CA THR A 42 -0.51 -8.95 -10.98
C THR A 42 -1.17 -8.91 -9.60
N TYR A 43 -1.88 -7.83 -9.25
CA TYR A 43 -2.65 -7.77 -8.01
C TYR A 43 -3.75 -8.83 -7.96
N PHE A 44 -4.52 -8.98 -9.04
CA PHE A 44 -5.60 -9.95 -9.12
C PHE A 44 -5.09 -11.39 -9.07
N PHE A 45 -4.01 -11.70 -9.80
CA PHE A 45 -3.45 -13.05 -9.78
C PHE A 45 -2.78 -13.38 -8.44
N ALA A 46 -2.08 -12.43 -7.82
CA ALA A 46 -1.56 -12.60 -6.47
C ALA A 46 -2.69 -12.89 -5.46
N ARG A 47 -3.79 -12.13 -5.53
CA ARG A 47 -4.99 -12.39 -4.73
C ARG A 47 -5.56 -13.78 -5.00
N TYR A 48 -5.66 -14.18 -6.27
CA TYR A 48 -6.16 -15.50 -6.65
C TYR A 48 -5.32 -16.63 -6.03
N ILE A 49 -3.99 -16.56 -6.16
CA ILE A 49 -3.06 -17.53 -5.55
C ILE A 49 -3.28 -17.59 -4.03
N LEU A 50 -3.25 -16.44 -3.36
CA LEU A 50 -3.36 -16.38 -1.90
C LEU A 50 -4.71 -16.88 -1.38
N LEU A 51 -5.80 -16.58 -2.08
CA LEU A 51 -7.13 -17.11 -1.75
C LEU A 51 -7.17 -18.63 -1.84
N GLN A 52 -6.56 -19.21 -2.89
CA GLN A 52 -6.50 -20.66 -3.07
C GLN A 52 -5.59 -21.34 -2.03
N GLU A 53 -4.43 -20.76 -1.76
CA GLU A 53 -3.49 -21.27 -0.75
C GLU A 53 -4.12 -21.25 0.65
N PHE A 54 -4.82 -20.17 1.01
CA PHE A 54 -5.45 -20.04 2.32
C PHE A 54 -6.71 -20.88 2.47
N SER A 55 -7.53 -21.02 1.43
CA SER A 55 -8.75 -21.84 1.48
C SER A 55 -8.45 -23.34 1.61
N LYS A 56 -7.36 -23.80 0.98
CA LYS A 56 -6.90 -25.19 1.05
C LYS A 56 -6.06 -25.49 2.29
N GLY A 57 -5.72 -24.49 3.09
CA GLY A 57 -4.85 -24.64 4.26
C GLY A 57 -3.41 -25.04 3.93
N LEU A 58 -2.95 -24.78 2.71
CA LEU A 58 -1.67 -25.29 2.19
C LEU A 58 -0.44 -24.51 2.67
N SER A 59 -0.64 -23.31 3.20
CA SER A 59 0.44 -22.42 3.58
C SER A 59 0.26 -21.82 4.96
N ASP A 60 1.12 -22.25 5.88
CA ASP A 60 1.36 -21.61 7.18
C ASP A 60 2.59 -20.70 7.16
N ASP A 61 3.47 -20.86 6.16
CA ASP A 61 4.63 -20.00 5.97
C ASP A 61 4.38 -18.97 4.85
N LEU A 62 4.25 -17.71 5.26
CA LEU A 62 4.06 -16.57 4.35
C LEU A 62 5.39 -15.94 3.91
N SER A 63 6.54 -16.53 4.27
CA SER A 63 7.88 -16.01 3.95
C SER A 63 8.13 -15.87 2.44
N TYR A 64 7.42 -16.64 1.61
CA TYR A 64 7.55 -16.57 0.15
C TYR A 64 6.94 -15.28 -0.44
N ILE A 65 6.02 -14.61 0.28
CA ILE A 65 5.40 -13.35 -0.17
C ILE A 65 6.44 -12.24 -0.04
N THR A 66 7.21 -12.04 -1.10
CA THR A 66 8.33 -11.10 -1.18
C THR A 66 8.19 -10.18 -2.39
N GLU A 67 9.06 -9.18 -2.53
CA GLU A 67 9.20 -8.43 -3.77
C GLU A 67 9.46 -9.37 -4.98
N SER A 68 10.25 -10.43 -4.78
CA SER A 68 10.51 -11.41 -5.84
C SER A 68 9.24 -12.15 -6.27
N PHE A 69 8.35 -12.48 -5.33
CA PHE A 69 7.06 -13.10 -5.63
C PHE A 69 6.22 -12.25 -6.59
N PHE A 70 6.00 -10.97 -6.27
CA PHE A 70 5.26 -10.07 -7.15
C PHE A 70 5.95 -9.87 -8.50
N LYS A 71 7.28 -9.81 -8.52
CA LYS A 71 8.05 -9.74 -9.77
C LYS A 71 7.84 -10.98 -10.63
N GLN A 72 7.87 -12.18 -10.06
CA GLN A 72 7.66 -13.41 -10.82
C GLN A 72 6.23 -13.51 -11.37
N ILE A 73 5.22 -13.09 -10.59
CA ILE A 73 3.83 -13.02 -11.04
C ILE A 73 3.71 -12.06 -12.23
N PHE A 74 4.21 -10.83 -12.10
CA PHE A 74 4.21 -9.84 -13.17
C PHE A 74 4.83 -10.41 -14.44
N MET A 75 6.01 -11.02 -14.33
CA MET A 75 6.73 -11.63 -15.44
C MET A 75 6.03 -12.87 -16.04
N ALA A 76 5.13 -13.53 -15.31
CA ALA A 76 4.35 -14.67 -15.83
C ALA A 76 3.14 -14.20 -16.65
N LEU A 77 2.62 -13.01 -16.33
CA LEU A 77 1.46 -12.39 -16.99
C LEU A 77 1.84 -11.53 -18.22
N THR A 78 3.13 -11.38 -18.52
CA THR A 78 3.61 -10.69 -19.72
C THR A 78 4.06 -11.67 -20.80
N VAL A 79 3.86 -11.32 -22.08
CA VAL A 79 4.45 -12.06 -23.21
C VAL A 79 5.98 -11.94 -23.14
N ARG A 80 6.69 -13.08 -23.26
CA ARG A 80 8.15 -13.12 -23.19
C ARG A 80 8.72 -13.32 -24.59
N GLU A 81 9.70 -12.50 -24.96
CA GLU A 81 10.42 -12.63 -26.24
C GLU A 81 11.60 -13.63 -26.16
N ARG A 82 12.08 -13.98 -24.96
CA ARG A 82 13.20 -14.91 -24.77
C ARG A 82 13.02 -15.80 -23.55
N GLU A 83 13.50 -17.03 -23.66
CA GLU A 83 13.67 -17.94 -22.53
C GLU A 83 14.79 -17.47 -21.59
N GLN A 84 14.72 -17.89 -20.33
CA GLN A 84 15.62 -17.39 -19.30
C GLN A 84 16.82 -18.31 -19.08
N GLY A 85 18.01 -17.72 -18.87
CA GLY A 85 19.18 -18.44 -18.37
C GLY A 85 19.05 -18.88 -16.90
N ALA A 86 20.10 -19.49 -16.36
CA ALA A 86 20.15 -20.08 -15.01
C ALA A 86 19.64 -19.14 -13.91
N ARG A 87 18.91 -19.69 -12.92
CA ARG A 87 18.28 -18.93 -11.83
C ARG A 87 18.50 -19.60 -10.47
N ALA A 88 18.45 -18.78 -9.43
CA ALA A 88 18.54 -19.23 -8.05
C ALA A 88 17.37 -20.17 -7.67
N PRO A 89 17.59 -21.17 -6.80
CA PRO A 89 16.58 -22.15 -6.40
C PRO A 89 15.27 -21.55 -5.88
N GLU A 90 15.34 -20.48 -5.08
CA GLU A 90 14.15 -19.81 -4.53
C GLU A 90 13.26 -19.22 -5.64
N THR A 91 13.87 -18.70 -6.71
CA THR A 91 13.12 -18.21 -7.87
C THR A 91 12.38 -19.35 -8.58
N LEU A 92 12.96 -20.56 -8.61
CA LEU A 92 12.33 -21.73 -9.21
C LEU A 92 11.14 -22.21 -8.36
N LYS A 93 11.27 -22.24 -7.03
CA LYS A 93 10.17 -22.56 -6.11
C LYS A 93 8.98 -21.62 -6.32
N THR A 94 9.22 -20.30 -6.31
CA THR A 94 8.18 -19.30 -6.56
C THR A 94 7.51 -19.49 -7.91
N ARG A 95 8.27 -19.82 -8.96
CA ARG A 95 7.71 -20.06 -10.30
C ARG A 95 6.87 -21.29 -10.38
N LYS A 96 7.28 -22.37 -9.70
CA LYS A 96 6.50 -23.60 -9.62
C LYS A 96 5.13 -23.30 -9.01
N LEU A 97 5.11 -22.65 -7.85
CA LEU A 97 3.87 -22.19 -7.21
C LEU A 97 3.01 -21.37 -8.18
N ILE A 98 3.59 -20.40 -8.88
CA ILE A 98 2.85 -19.56 -9.84
C ILE A 98 2.31 -20.39 -11.01
N ALA A 99 3.10 -21.34 -11.53
CA ALA A 99 2.70 -22.19 -12.65
C ALA A 99 1.49 -23.07 -12.27
N ASP A 100 1.46 -23.61 -11.05
CA ASP A 100 0.38 -24.45 -10.53
C ASP A 100 -0.98 -23.70 -10.54
N TYR A 101 -0.97 -22.37 -10.47
CA TYR A 101 -2.18 -21.54 -10.48
C TYR A 101 -2.43 -20.80 -11.81
N LEU A 102 -1.45 -20.73 -12.70
CA LEU A 102 -1.50 -19.88 -13.88
C LEU A 102 -2.59 -20.32 -14.86
N GLU A 103 -2.69 -21.61 -15.14
CA GLU A 103 -3.68 -22.15 -16.09
C GLU A 103 -5.11 -21.83 -15.64
N GLY A 104 -5.43 -22.10 -14.38
CA GLY A 104 -6.74 -21.78 -13.81
C GLY A 104 -7.05 -20.28 -13.83
N TYR A 105 -6.05 -19.43 -13.62
CA TYR A 105 -6.22 -17.99 -13.72
C TYR A 105 -6.43 -17.51 -15.17
N MET A 106 -5.67 -18.05 -16.13
CA MET A 106 -5.85 -17.75 -17.56
C MET A 106 -7.26 -18.17 -18.05
N GLY A 107 -7.84 -19.23 -17.47
CA GLY A 107 -9.20 -19.67 -17.74
C GLY A 107 -10.30 -18.63 -17.42
N THR A 108 -9.99 -17.55 -16.71
CA THR A 108 -10.92 -16.43 -16.47
C THR A 108 -11.12 -15.50 -17.67
N GLY A 109 -10.40 -15.75 -18.78
CA GLY A 109 -10.42 -14.90 -19.99
C GLY A 109 -9.30 -13.85 -20.03
N PHE A 110 -8.38 -13.85 -19.06
CA PHE A 110 -7.21 -12.98 -19.10
C PHE A 110 -6.25 -13.36 -20.24
N SER A 111 -5.72 -12.35 -20.92
CA SER A 111 -4.68 -12.49 -21.95
C SER A 111 -3.40 -11.80 -21.52
N LYS A 112 -2.25 -12.45 -21.74
CA LYS A 112 -0.95 -11.91 -21.36
C LYS A 112 -0.69 -10.55 -22.00
N VAL A 113 -0.10 -9.64 -21.23
CA VAL A 113 0.19 -8.27 -21.68
C VAL A 113 1.45 -8.26 -22.55
N PRO A 114 1.41 -7.69 -23.77
CA PRO A 114 2.56 -7.63 -24.67
C PRO A 114 3.52 -6.50 -24.26
N LEU A 115 4.31 -6.73 -23.21
CA LEU A 115 5.27 -5.73 -22.72
C LEU A 115 6.70 -6.08 -23.15
N ARG A 116 7.39 -5.16 -23.84
CA ARG A 116 8.80 -5.36 -24.23
C ARG A 116 9.72 -5.09 -23.05
N ASN A 117 10.69 -5.98 -22.86
CA ASN A 117 11.62 -5.94 -21.73
C ASN A 117 10.91 -5.73 -20.36
N PRO A 118 10.00 -6.64 -19.96
CA PRO A 118 9.15 -6.45 -18.79
C PRO A 118 9.92 -6.44 -17.46
N ALA A 119 11.19 -6.85 -17.46
CA ALA A 119 11.98 -7.02 -16.24
C ALA A 119 12.19 -5.71 -15.46
N SER A 120 12.41 -4.57 -16.14
CA SER A 120 12.58 -3.29 -15.43
C SER A 120 11.27 -2.83 -14.79
N ALA A 121 10.17 -2.83 -15.55
CA ALA A 121 8.84 -2.50 -15.03
C ALA A 121 8.44 -3.42 -13.86
N ALA A 122 8.70 -4.73 -14.00
CA ALA A 122 8.43 -5.72 -12.96
C ALA A 122 9.16 -5.43 -11.66
N ASN A 123 10.44 -5.03 -11.69
CA ASN A 123 11.18 -4.68 -10.46
C ASN A 123 10.50 -3.52 -9.72
N ASN A 124 10.19 -2.44 -10.43
CA ASN A 124 9.63 -1.24 -9.83
C ASN A 124 8.23 -1.49 -9.29
N GLU A 125 7.35 -2.09 -10.10
CA GLU A 125 5.98 -2.35 -9.70
C GLU A 125 5.90 -3.42 -8.59
N ALA A 126 6.75 -4.45 -8.62
CA ALA A 126 6.79 -5.44 -7.54
C ALA A 126 7.14 -4.83 -6.18
N CYS A 127 8.10 -3.91 -6.12
CA CYS A 127 8.45 -3.20 -4.89
C CYS A 127 7.26 -2.38 -4.34
N ARG A 128 6.54 -1.70 -5.24
CA ARG A 128 5.33 -0.93 -4.89
C ARG A 128 4.21 -1.85 -4.38
N MET A 129 3.97 -2.98 -5.04
CA MET A 129 2.95 -3.96 -4.63
C MET A 129 3.28 -4.56 -3.27
N PHE A 130 4.51 -5.00 -3.08
CA PHE A 130 4.96 -5.54 -1.80
C PHE A 130 4.79 -4.53 -0.67
N THR A 131 5.15 -3.27 -0.92
CA THR A 131 4.95 -2.17 0.03
C THR A 131 3.46 -1.92 0.30
N ALA A 132 2.61 -1.96 -0.72
CA ALA A 132 1.17 -1.80 -0.58
C ALA A 132 0.56 -2.89 0.31
N TYR A 133 1.00 -4.15 0.17
CA TYR A 133 0.58 -5.25 1.04
C TYR A 133 0.98 -5.00 2.49
N LYS A 134 2.25 -4.67 2.75
CA LYS A 134 2.72 -4.35 4.11
C LYS A 134 1.92 -3.20 4.72
N ASN A 135 1.76 -2.10 3.98
CA ASN A 135 1.07 -0.91 4.46
C ASN A 135 -0.41 -1.17 4.72
N ASN A 136 -1.09 -1.93 3.85
CA ASN A 136 -2.50 -2.28 4.04
C ASN A 136 -2.71 -3.01 5.37
N ILE A 137 -1.89 -4.02 5.64
CA ILE A 137 -1.99 -4.81 6.87
C ILE A 137 -1.60 -3.95 8.08
N SER A 138 -0.45 -3.28 8.03
CA SER A 138 0.02 -2.43 9.13
C SER A 138 -0.98 -1.31 9.46
N CYS A 139 -1.63 -0.70 8.48
CA CYS A 139 -2.56 0.41 8.73
C CYS A 139 -3.90 -0.08 9.26
N TYR A 140 -4.47 -1.14 8.67
CA TYR A 140 -5.89 -1.43 8.85
C TYR A 140 -6.18 -2.70 9.67
N PHE A 141 -5.26 -3.64 9.82
CA PHE A 141 -5.56 -4.91 10.49
C PHE A 141 -6.11 -4.74 11.91
N GLY A 142 -5.44 -3.94 12.76
CA GLY A 142 -5.86 -3.73 14.14
C GLY A 142 -7.22 -3.04 14.27
N GLU A 143 -7.48 -2.05 13.41
CA GLU A 143 -8.78 -1.37 13.34
C GLU A 143 -9.88 -2.33 12.89
N GLN A 144 -9.60 -3.16 11.88
CA GLN A 144 -10.56 -4.14 11.38
C GLN A 144 -10.81 -5.26 12.39
N LEU A 145 -9.81 -5.69 13.15
CA LEU A 145 -10.01 -6.63 14.26
C LEU A 145 -10.97 -6.04 15.31
N HIS A 146 -10.79 -4.77 15.70
CA HIS A 146 -11.72 -4.08 16.60
C HIS A 146 -13.12 -3.93 16.01
N HIS A 147 -13.21 -3.63 14.71
CA HIS A 147 -14.48 -3.53 14.01
C HIS A 147 -15.23 -4.87 14.04
N VAL A 148 -14.55 -5.98 13.71
CA VAL A 148 -15.12 -7.34 13.77
C VAL A 148 -15.60 -7.67 15.18
N VAL A 149 -14.81 -7.37 16.23
CA VAL A 149 -15.26 -7.57 17.61
C VAL A 149 -16.53 -6.78 17.91
N ASN A 150 -16.61 -5.51 17.48
CA ASN A 150 -17.83 -4.70 17.68
C ASN A 150 -19.04 -5.28 16.95
N VAL A 151 -18.83 -5.83 15.76
CA VAL A 151 -19.87 -6.50 14.95
C VAL A 151 -20.37 -7.75 15.68
N LEU A 152 -19.48 -8.65 16.10
CA LEU A 152 -19.86 -9.87 16.82
C LEU A 152 -20.58 -9.55 18.13
N MET A 153 -20.10 -8.53 18.85
CA MET A 153 -20.71 -8.09 20.11
C MET A 153 -22.02 -7.31 19.91
N ASN A 154 -22.48 -7.12 18.66
CA ASN A 154 -23.69 -6.39 18.29
C ASN A 154 -23.78 -5.00 18.93
N VAL A 155 -22.64 -4.29 19.00
CA VAL A 155 -22.50 -3.04 19.77
C VAL A 155 -23.57 -2.00 19.37
N HIS A 156 -23.72 -1.75 18.06
CA HIS A 156 -24.70 -0.77 17.57
C HIS A 156 -26.14 -1.13 17.92
N THR A 157 -26.55 -2.38 17.70
CA THR A 157 -27.90 -2.87 17.99
C THR A 157 -28.20 -2.80 19.48
N ARG A 158 -27.26 -3.22 20.34
CA ARG A 158 -27.44 -3.21 21.80
C ARG A 158 -27.51 -1.79 22.35
N VAL A 159 -26.66 -0.87 21.87
CA VAL A 159 -26.72 0.55 22.25
C VAL A 159 -28.06 1.16 21.84
N SER A 160 -28.52 0.89 20.62
CA SER A 160 -29.83 1.35 20.14
C SER A 160 -30.98 0.80 21.00
N GLY A 161 -30.92 -0.48 21.36
CA GLY A 161 -31.90 -1.13 22.24
C GLY A 161 -31.95 -0.51 23.64
N ILE A 162 -30.80 -0.25 24.27
CA ILE A 162 -30.73 0.42 25.58
C ILE A 162 -31.28 1.85 25.48
N CYS A 163 -30.86 2.60 24.46
CA CYS A 163 -31.35 3.95 24.22
C CYS A 163 -32.88 3.98 24.09
N LYS A 164 -33.46 3.09 23.27
CA LYS A 164 -34.92 2.99 23.08
C LYS A 164 -35.65 2.59 24.37
N LYS A 165 -35.10 1.65 25.14
CA LYS A 165 -35.72 1.16 26.39
C LYS A 165 -35.74 2.19 27.52
N LEU A 166 -34.81 3.13 27.55
CA LEU A 166 -34.64 4.10 28.64
C LEU A 166 -35.09 5.53 28.27
N LYS A 167 -35.17 5.87 26.98
CA LYS A 167 -35.62 7.20 26.53
C LYS A 167 -37.08 7.43 26.92
N GLY A 168 -37.36 8.56 27.56
CA GLY A 168 -38.71 8.96 27.98
C GLY A 168 -39.20 8.34 29.28
N LYS A 169 -38.41 7.49 29.95
CA LYS A 169 -38.76 6.97 31.28
C LYS A 169 -38.50 7.99 32.39
N PRO A 170 -39.39 8.11 33.39
CA PRO A 170 -39.18 9.00 34.54
C PRO A 170 -37.86 8.71 35.25
N GLY A 171 -37.09 9.75 35.59
CA GLY A 171 -35.82 9.63 36.30
C GLY A 171 -34.62 9.17 35.44
N GLN A 172 -34.82 8.82 34.17
CA GLN A 172 -33.72 8.46 33.27
C GLN A 172 -33.13 9.70 32.61
N THR A 173 -31.86 9.96 32.90
CA THR A 173 -31.10 11.07 32.31
C THR A 173 -30.21 10.57 31.18
N ARG A 174 -29.73 11.47 30.32
CA ARG A 174 -28.74 11.08 29.31
C ARG A 174 -27.47 10.47 29.92
N LYS A 175 -27.11 10.90 31.13
CA LYS A 175 -25.98 10.35 31.89
C LYS A 175 -26.23 8.90 32.32
N SER A 176 -27.42 8.57 32.81
CA SER A 176 -27.76 7.19 33.18
C SER A 176 -27.84 6.26 31.97
N ILE A 177 -28.36 6.74 30.83
CA ILE A 177 -28.37 5.98 29.57
C ILE A 177 -26.93 5.68 29.11
N ASN A 178 -26.05 6.69 29.11
CA ASN A 178 -24.64 6.50 28.72
C ASN A 178 -23.91 5.55 29.67
N ALA A 179 -24.16 5.63 30.98
CA ALA A 179 -23.61 4.71 31.97
C ALA A 179 -24.04 3.26 31.69
N ALA A 180 -25.34 3.04 31.43
CA ALA A 180 -25.86 1.73 31.07
C ALA A 180 -25.24 1.19 29.78
N CYS A 181 -25.10 2.01 28.72
CA CYS A 181 -24.41 1.59 27.50
C CYS A 181 -22.94 1.24 27.75
N ARG A 182 -22.26 1.99 28.62
CA ARG A 182 -20.86 1.73 28.98
C ARG A 182 -20.72 0.37 29.66
N GLU A 183 -21.48 0.16 30.73
CA GLU A 183 -21.42 -1.05 31.54
C GLU A 183 -21.87 -2.29 30.76
N GLN A 184 -23.00 -2.20 30.05
CA GLN A 184 -23.61 -3.37 29.43
C GLN A 184 -23.10 -3.67 28.03
N VAL A 185 -22.46 -2.73 27.33
CA VAL A 185 -22.06 -2.93 25.92
C VAL A 185 -20.59 -2.62 25.70
N TYR A 186 -20.13 -1.42 26.06
CA TYR A 186 -18.77 -1.01 25.73
C TYR A 186 -17.70 -1.72 26.56
N GLU A 187 -17.92 -1.93 27.87
CA GLU A 187 -16.95 -2.64 28.72
C GLU A 187 -16.82 -4.13 28.37
N PRO A 188 -17.89 -4.90 28.12
CA PRO A 188 -17.75 -6.26 27.59
C PRO A 188 -17.00 -6.32 26.27
N ALA A 189 -17.32 -5.43 25.32
CA ALA A 189 -16.61 -5.36 24.04
C ALA A 189 -15.13 -4.95 24.20
N ARG A 190 -14.82 -4.08 25.17
CA ARG A 190 -13.45 -3.69 25.52
C ARG A 190 -12.69 -4.86 26.12
N ARG A 191 -13.28 -5.59 27.08
CA ARG A 191 -12.68 -6.77 27.69
C ARG A 191 -12.35 -7.84 26.65
N LEU A 192 -13.25 -8.08 25.68
CA LEU A 192 -12.97 -9.00 24.58
C LEU A 192 -11.82 -8.52 23.67
N LYS A 193 -11.72 -7.22 23.38
CA LYS A 193 -10.58 -6.67 22.60
C LYS A 193 -9.25 -6.82 23.34
N GLU A 194 -9.25 -6.62 24.66
CA GLU A 194 -8.04 -6.77 25.46
C GLU A 194 -7.66 -8.24 25.61
N ALA A 195 -8.64 -9.13 25.79
CA ALA A 195 -8.46 -10.58 25.88
C ALA A 195 -7.71 -11.13 24.65
N ILE A 196 -8.00 -10.61 23.46
CA ILE A 196 -7.36 -11.06 22.21
C ILE A 196 -6.08 -10.30 21.88
N ARG A 197 -5.52 -9.48 22.77
CA ARG A 197 -4.35 -8.66 22.46
C ARG A 197 -3.07 -9.47 22.31
N SER A 198 -2.84 -10.43 23.19
CA SER A 198 -1.64 -11.27 23.24
C SER A 198 -1.78 -12.54 22.38
N ARG A 199 -0.73 -13.38 22.37
CA ARG A 199 -0.77 -14.69 21.70
C ARG A 199 -1.63 -15.71 22.44
N THR A 200 -1.63 -15.62 23.77
CA THR A 200 -2.42 -16.44 24.69
C THR A 200 -3.58 -15.62 25.24
N PRO A 201 -4.78 -15.74 24.66
CA PRO A 201 -5.89 -14.89 25.05
C PRO A 201 -6.26 -15.07 26.52
N ASP A 202 -6.47 -13.97 27.23
CA ASP A 202 -6.95 -13.98 28.62
C ASP A 202 -8.48 -13.87 28.64
N THR A 203 -9.14 -15.00 28.87
CA THR A 203 -10.61 -15.07 28.89
C THR A 203 -11.22 -15.00 30.30
N THR A 204 -10.41 -14.82 31.35
CA THR A 204 -10.85 -14.91 32.76
C THR A 204 -11.96 -13.91 33.10
N ASN A 205 -11.95 -12.74 32.48
CA ASN A 205 -12.89 -11.65 32.76
C ASN A 205 -14.01 -11.50 31.73
N LEU A 206 -14.21 -12.48 30.84
CA LEU A 206 -15.26 -12.45 29.82
C LEU A 206 -16.58 -13.00 30.38
N ASP A 207 -17.69 -12.37 30.01
CA ASP A 207 -19.03 -12.91 30.26
C ASP A 207 -19.39 -14.00 29.25
N ASP A 208 -20.44 -14.79 29.52
CA ASP A 208 -20.86 -15.91 28.66
C ASP A 208 -21.09 -15.49 27.20
N PHE A 209 -21.68 -14.31 27.01
CA PHE A 209 -21.91 -13.77 25.66
C PHE A 209 -20.59 -13.44 24.95
N ALA A 210 -19.63 -12.81 25.63
CA ALA A 210 -18.31 -12.53 25.08
C ALA A 210 -17.50 -13.80 24.82
N LEU A 211 -17.65 -14.85 25.64
CA LEU A 211 -17.03 -16.16 25.42
C LEU A 211 -17.58 -16.83 24.15
N GLU A 212 -18.88 -16.75 23.92
CA GLU A 212 -19.50 -17.22 22.68
C GLU A 212 -18.93 -16.49 21.45
N GLN A 213 -18.81 -15.16 21.52
CA GLN A 213 -18.24 -14.38 20.42
C GLN A 213 -16.74 -14.62 20.25
N PHE A 214 -16.01 -14.87 21.34
CA PHE A 214 -14.60 -15.26 21.31
C PHE A 214 -14.40 -16.58 20.55
N ALA A 215 -15.27 -17.56 20.74
CA ALA A 215 -15.20 -18.84 20.03
C ALA A 215 -15.27 -18.67 18.50
N LYS A 216 -16.01 -17.66 18.00
CA LYS A 216 -16.08 -17.35 16.57
C LYS A 216 -14.77 -16.81 16.00
N LEU A 217 -13.92 -16.20 16.83
CA LEU A 217 -12.63 -15.65 16.42
C LEU A 217 -11.54 -16.72 16.26
N GLN A 218 -11.82 -17.99 16.56
CA GLN A 218 -10.81 -19.05 16.56
C GLN A 218 -10.04 -19.15 15.24
N GLY A 219 -10.70 -19.05 14.09
CA GLY A 219 -10.01 -19.07 12.78
C GLY A 219 -9.03 -17.91 12.56
N VAL A 220 -9.23 -16.77 13.24
CA VAL A 220 -8.30 -15.63 13.21
C VAL A 220 -7.12 -15.87 14.16
N LEU A 221 -7.40 -16.47 15.32
CA LEU A 221 -6.41 -16.71 16.38
C LEU A 221 -5.49 -17.90 16.06
N SER A 222 -6.00 -18.92 15.35
CA SER A 222 -5.23 -20.07 14.88
C SER A 222 -4.51 -19.84 13.55
N ALA A 223 -4.61 -18.63 12.97
CA ALA A 223 -3.95 -18.29 11.72
C ALA A 223 -2.42 -18.13 11.85
N TYR A 224 -1.89 -18.18 13.07
CA TYR A 224 -0.47 -18.09 13.39
C TYR A 224 0.07 -19.48 13.71
N LYS A 225 1.34 -19.73 13.39
CA LYS A 225 2.04 -20.93 13.84
C LYS A 225 2.02 -21.04 15.37
N ASP A 226 2.08 -22.26 15.88
CA ASP A 226 2.05 -22.52 17.33
C ASP A 226 3.24 -21.88 18.05
N ASP A 227 4.40 -21.84 17.40
CA ASP A 227 5.64 -21.25 17.91
C ASP A 227 5.77 -19.74 17.63
N TYR A 228 4.77 -19.12 16.98
CA TYR A 228 4.84 -17.70 16.63
C TYR A 228 4.74 -16.80 17.86
N LYS A 229 5.76 -15.94 18.05
CA LYS A 229 5.85 -14.99 19.17
C LYS A 229 5.58 -13.57 18.71
N PHE A 230 4.53 -12.95 19.24
CA PHE A 230 4.27 -11.53 19.02
C PHE A 230 5.34 -10.67 19.70
N ARG A 231 5.83 -9.65 18.99
CA ARG A 231 6.72 -8.66 19.59
C ARG A 231 5.99 -7.92 20.72
N LYS A 232 6.65 -7.81 21.87
CA LYS A 232 6.07 -7.27 23.12
C LYS A 232 4.84 -8.03 23.61
N ASP A 233 4.65 -9.27 23.15
CA ASP A 233 3.43 -10.06 23.38
C ASP A 233 2.14 -9.29 23.03
N ASP A 234 2.22 -8.45 21.99
CA ASP A 234 1.13 -7.56 21.60
C ASP A 234 0.92 -7.63 20.10
N ARG A 235 -0.25 -8.12 19.68
CA ARG A 235 -0.61 -8.26 18.27
C ARG A 235 -0.66 -6.93 17.52
N TYR A 236 -1.07 -5.84 18.17
CA TYR A 236 -1.14 -4.51 17.57
C TYR A 236 0.23 -3.89 17.40
N TYR A 237 1.17 -4.20 18.30
CA TYR A 237 2.57 -3.84 18.11
C TYR A 237 3.21 -4.69 17.01
N ASP A 238 2.97 -6.01 17.04
CA ASP A 238 3.55 -6.97 16.09
C ASP A 238 3.14 -6.66 14.64
N VAL A 239 1.88 -6.29 14.39
CA VAL A 239 1.41 -6.00 13.03
C VAL A 239 2.07 -4.77 12.39
N LYS A 240 2.59 -3.85 13.20
CA LYS A 240 3.42 -2.73 12.71
C LYS A 240 4.82 -3.18 12.37
N ALA A 241 5.35 -4.15 13.13
CA ALA A 241 6.72 -4.61 13.02
C ALA A 241 6.92 -5.72 11.97
N ALA A 242 5.96 -6.62 11.83
CA ALA A 242 5.99 -7.78 10.94
C ALA A 242 4.62 -8.00 10.24
N PRO A 243 4.11 -7.03 9.47
CA PRO A 243 2.74 -7.05 8.93
C PRO A 243 2.35 -8.32 8.17
N LEU A 244 3.24 -8.86 7.33
CA LEU A 244 2.90 -9.98 6.46
C LEU A 244 2.52 -11.25 7.24
N ASN A 245 3.05 -11.42 8.45
CA ASN A 245 2.71 -12.55 9.32
C ASN A 245 1.24 -12.51 9.78
N HIS A 246 0.57 -11.36 9.66
CA HIS A 246 -0.85 -11.19 9.98
C HIS A 246 -1.77 -11.30 8.76
N LEU A 247 -1.25 -11.53 7.55
CA LEU A 247 -2.08 -11.54 6.34
C LEU A 247 -3.12 -12.68 6.35
N LYS A 248 -2.74 -13.87 6.81
CA LYS A 248 -3.67 -15.02 6.95
C LYS A 248 -4.76 -14.72 7.97
N ALA A 249 -4.40 -14.16 9.13
CA ALA A 249 -5.36 -13.70 10.14
C ALA A 249 -6.30 -12.62 9.56
N TYR A 250 -5.77 -11.69 8.76
CA TYR A 250 -6.56 -10.64 8.13
C TYR A 250 -7.56 -11.21 7.10
N TYR A 251 -7.15 -12.24 6.36
CA TYR A 251 -8.06 -12.99 5.50
C TYR A 251 -9.18 -13.67 6.29
N HIS A 252 -8.87 -14.31 7.42
CA HIS A 252 -9.90 -14.94 8.25
C HIS A 252 -10.89 -13.94 8.86
N LEU A 253 -10.49 -12.69 9.09
CA LEU A 253 -11.44 -11.63 9.47
C LEU A 253 -12.47 -11.35 8.36
N ALA A 254 -12.05 -11.35 7.08
CA ALA A 254 -12.96 -11.20 5.96
C ALA A 254 -13.94 -12.37 5.85
N VAL A 255 -13.43 -13.60 5.95
CA VAL A 255 -14.25 -14.82 5.94
C VAL A 255 -15.27 -14.82 7.09
N LEU A 256 -14.87 -14.35 8.28
CA LEU A 256 -15.77 -14.27 9.42
C LEU A 256 -16.90 -13.26 9.20
N LEU A 257 -16.61 -12.08 8.65
CA LEU A 257 -17.65 -11.10 8.32
C LEU A 257 -18.62 -11.62 7.27
N GLU A 258 -18.14 -12.34 6.26
CA GLU A 258 -18.98 -12.98 5.25
C GLU A 258 -19.92 -14.03 5.86
N LYS A 259 -19.41 -14.86 6.79
CA LYS A 259 -20.23 -15.83 7.54
C LYS A 259 -21.29 -15.17 8.41
N GLU A 260 -21.00 -14.00 8.97
CA GLU A 260 -21.95 -13.21 9.77
C GLU A 260 -22.89 -12.34 8.89
N HIS A 261 -22.87 -12.54 7.57
CA HIS A 261 -23.64 -11.77 6.58
C HIS A 261 -23.45 -10.26 6.70
N LYS A 262 -22.20 -9.82 6.96
CA LYS A 262 -21.81 -8.42 7.06
C LYS A 262 -20.96 -8.00 5.85
N ALA A 263 -20.81 -6.69 5.68
CA ALA A 263 -19.93 -6.14 4.66
C ALA A 263 -18.50 -6.69 4.85
N SER A 264 -17.99 -7.38 3.83
CA SER A 264 -16.64 -7.95 3.85
C SER A 264 -15.57 -6.86 3.78
N ILE A 265 -14.38 -7.21 4.25
CA ILE A 265 -13.19 -6.35 4.22
C ILE A 265 -12.24 -6.86 3.14
N GLN A 266 -11.37 -5.98 2.64
CA GLN A 266 -10.41 -6.33 1.60
C GLN A 266 -8.99 -6.49 2.18
N PRO A 267 -8.55 -7.71 2.54
CA PRO A 267 -7.21 -7.96 3.08
C PRO A 267 -6.11 -7.83 2.02
N PHE A 268 -6.45 -8.07 0.74
CA PHE A 268 -5.50 -8.03 -0.38
C PHE A 268 -5.63 -6.69 -1.13
N PRO A 269 -4.56 -5.87 -1.19
CA PRO A 269 -4.58 -4.66 -1.98
C PRO A 269 -4.98 -4.90 -3.43
N ILE A 270 -5.83 -4.03 -3.93
CA ILE A 270 -6.22 -3.94 -5.34
C ILE A 270 -6.08 -2.50 -5.80
N ARG A 271 -5.87 -2.27 -7.10
CA ARG A 271 -5.97 -0.91 -7.65
C ARG A 271 -7.44 -0.47 -7.57
N ARG A 272 -7.67 0.70 -6.97
CA ARG A 272 -9.01 1.30 -6.78
C ARG A 272 -9.38 2.33 -7.85
N SER A 273 -8.43 2.72 -8.69
CA SER A 273 -8.61 3.75 -9.71
C SER A 273 -8.45 3.15 -11.10
N TRP A 274 -9.31 3.60 -12.01
CA TRP A 274 -9.19 3.35 -13.45
C TRP A 274 -8.15 4.25 -14.11
N ILE A 275 -7.74 5.32 -13.42
CA ILE A 275 -6.71 6.26 -13.90
C ILE A 275 -5.34 5.56 -13.77
N PRO A 276 -4.55 5.51 -14.85
CA PRO A 276 -3.19 4.98 -14.81
C PRO A 276 -2.36 5.63 -13.70
N ALA A 277 -1.68 4.81 -12.93
CA ALA A 277 -0.68 5.31 -11.99
C ALA A 277 0.57 5.71 -12.76
N HIS A 278 1.34 6.62 -12.17
CA HIS A 278 2.65 6.95 -12.70
C HIS A 278 3.54 5.70 -12.73
N THR A 279 4.12 5.44 -13.89
CA THR A 279 5.06 4.34 -14.18
C THR A 279 6.47 4.90 -14.25
N LEU A 280 7.46 4.17 -13.74
CA LEU A 280 8.86 4.55 -13.88
C LEU A 280 9.34 4.30 -15.32
N ILE A 281 9.86 5.35 -15.94
CA ILE A 281 10.62 5.29 -17.17
C ILE A 281 12.09 5.51 -16.79
N ASP A 282 12.87 4.45 -16.82
CA ASP A 282 14.33 4.48 -16.72
C ASP A 282 14.95 4.36 -18.12
N LEU A 283 16.29 4.43 -18.22
CA LEU A 283 16.97 4.29 -19.51
C LEU A 283 16.66 2.97 -20.24
N PRO A 284 16.69 1.79 -19.60
CA PRO A 284 16.25 0.54 -20.22
C PRO A 284 14.84 0.59 -20.80
N VAL A 285 13.87 1.12 -20.05
CA VAL A 285 12.47 1.23 -20.49
C VAL A 285 12.34 2.20 -21.65
N LEU A 286 12.93 3.40 -21.53
CA LEU A 286 12.96 4.42 -22.57
C LEU A 286 13.46 3.84 -23.91
N ARG A 287 14.57 3.11 -23.86
CA ARG A 287 15.21 2.52 -25.05
C ARG A 287 14.40 1.40 -25.69
N ALA A 288 13.82 0.52 -24.87
CA ALA A 288 13.13 -0.67 -25.35
C ALA A 288 11.68 -0.42 -25.79
N ASN A 289 10.97 0.48 -25.10
CA ASN A 289 9.53 0.64 -25.24
C ASN A 289 9.12 1.96 -25.91
N ILE A 290 9.90 3.03 -25.77
CA ILE A 290 9.53 4.35 -26.29
C ILE A 290 10.31 4.64 -27.57
N LEU A 291 11.63 4.51 -27.54
CA LEU A 291 12.49 4.83 -28.69
C LEU A 291 12.47 3.76 -29.80
N ASP A 292 11.88 2.59 -29.56
CA ASP A 292 11.79 1.40 -30.43
C ASP A 292 12.78 1.33 -31.61
N ARG A 293 13.87 0.56 -31.43
CA ARG A 293 14.94 0.38 -32.42
C ARG A 293 14.60 -0.54 -33.60
N THR A 294 13.52 -1.32 -33.55
CA THR A 294 13.26 -2.34 -34.59
C THR A 294 12.58 -1.79 -35.84
N LYS A 295 12.00 -0.59 -35.77
CA LYS A 295 11.32 0.07 -36.90
C LYS A 295 12.12 1.22 -37.52
N GLU A 296 13.24 1.63 -36.91
CA GLU A 296 14.11 2.71 -37.42
C GLU A 296 15.60 2.32 -37.38
N PRO A 297 16.10 1.62 -38.42
CA PRO A 297 17.51 1.22 -38.51
C PRO A 297 18.49 2.39 -38.65
N HIS A 298 18.01 3.53 -39.16
CA HIS A 298 18.83 4.73 -39.44
C HIS A 298 18.94 5.70 -38.27
N ALA A 299 18.16 5.51 -37.21
CA ALA A 299 18.38 6.23 -35.97
C ALA A 299 19.61 5.61 -35.31
N VAL A 300 20.78 6.20 -35.56
CA VAL A 300 22.07 5.83 -34.96
C VAL A 300 21.92 5.95 -33.43
N PHE A 301 21.55 4.85 -32.80
CA PHE A 301 21.48 4.74 -31.35
C PHE A 301 22.69 3.94 -30.89
N ASP A 302 23.70 4.64 -30.40
CA ASP A 302 24.81 3.99 -29.73
C ASP A 302 24.25 3.14 -28.57
N ARG A 303 24.50 1.82 -28.59
CA ARG A 303 24.14 0.92 -27.49
C ARG A 303 24.95 1.23 -26.23
N ASN A 304 26.11 1.87 -26.42
CA ASN A 304 27.06 2.26 -25.40
C ASN A 304 26.87 3.72 -24.97
N GLU A 305 25.80 4.41 -25.40
CA GLU A 305 25.49 5.75 -24.89
C GLU A 305 25.23 5.66 -23.39
N LYS A 306 26.25 6.02 -22.60
CA LYS A 306 26.18 5.99 -21.14
C LYS A 306 25.53 7.24 -20.59
N ASP A 307 25.52 8.34 -21.36
CA ASP A 307 24.91 9.59 -20.93
C ASP A 307 23.38 9.50 -20.94
N PRO A 308 22.72 9.57 -19.77
CA PRO A 308 21.26 9.61 -19.71
C PRO A 308 20.69 10.83 -20.42
N LYS A 309 21.32 12.00 -20.31
CA LYS A 309 20.79 13.27 -20.83
C LYS A 309 20.62 13.21 -22.35
N LYS A 310 21.58 12.65 -23.08
CA LYS A 310 21.50 12.47 -24.54
C LYS A 310 20.43 11.47 -25.01
N ALA A 311 20.13 10.45 -24.21
CA ALA A 311 19.04 9.53 -24.54
C ALA A 311 17.67 10.20 -24.35
N TRP A 312 17.54 10.96 -23.26
CA TRP A 312 16.31 11.68 -22.91
C TRP A 312 16.06 12.90 -23.80
N SER A 313 17.10 13.57 -24.31
CA SER A 313 16.97 14.72 -25.21
C SER A 313 16.25 14.42 -26.53
N LYS A 314 16.04 13.14 -26.86
CA LYS A 314 15.26 12.70 -28.03
C LYS A 314 13.75 12.75 -27.80
N VAL A 315 13.33 12.59 -26.54
CA VAL A 315 11.91 12.53 -26.17
C VAL A 315 11.42 13.75 -25.42
N LEU A 316 12.31 14.55 -24.83
CA LEU A 316 11.95 15.77 -24.12
C LEU A 316 13.02 16.85 -24.28
N ASP A 317 12.63 18.10 -24.04
CA ASP A 317 13.51 19.25 -24.08
C ASP A 317 14.31 19.36 -22.77
N MET A 318 15.61 19.04 -22.84
CA MET A 318 16.54 19.13 -21.71
C MET A 318 16.77 20.57 -21.22
N GLN A 319 16.41 21.59 -22.02
CA GLN A 319 16.54 23.01 -21.66
C GLN A 319 15.27 23.57 -21.00
N SER A 320 14.18 22.79 -20.99
CA SER A 320 12.92 23.18 -20.37
C SER A 320 13.10 23.47 -18.87
N ALA A 321 12.29 24.38 -18.34
CA ALA A 321 12.37 24.80 -16.94
C ALA A 321 12.32 23.64 -15.92
N PRO A 322 11.54 22.55 -16.12
CA PRO A 322 11.56 21.40 -15.22
C PRO A 322 12.86 20.57 -15.23
N MET A 323 13.63 20.64 -16.32
CA MET A 323 14.87 19.88 -16.53
C MET A 323 16.13 20.61 -16.04
N LYS A 324 16.05 21.91 -15.80
CA LYS A 324 17.17 22.71 -15.26
C LYS A 324 17.62 22.19 -13.90
N ASP A 325 18.92 22.11 -13.72
CA ASP A 325 19.55 21.66 -12.47
C ASP A 325 19.15 22.57 -11.29
N LYS A 326 19.01 21.98 -10.10
CA LYS A 326 18.56 22.69 -8.91
C LYS A 326 19.49 22.43 -7.74
N HIS A 327 20.13 23.46 -7.21
CA HIS A 327 20.92 23.38 -5.97
C HIS A 327 21.89 22.18 -5.93
N LYS A 328 22.73 22.03 -6.97
CA LYS A 328 23.68 20.90 -7.16
C LYS A 328 23.01 19.52 -7.34
N ARG A 329 21.77 19.49 -7.81
CA ARG A 329 21.04 18.27 -8.15
C ARG A 329 20.76 18.28 -9.64
N GLU A 330 21.05 17.16 -10.26
CA GLU A 330 20.88 16.98 -11.69
C GLU A 330 19.95 15.82 -11.99
N PHE A 331 19.37 15.85 -13.19
CA PHE A 331 18.59 14.74 -13.70
C PHE A 331 19.47 13.52 -14.00
N GLN A 332 19.15 12.39 -13.37
CA GLN A 332 19.92 11.13 -13.45
C GLN A 332 19.25 10.06 -14.34
N GLY A 333 18.40 10.45 -15.28
CA GLY A 333 17.87 9.52 -16.30
C GLY A 333 16.64 8.72 -15.90
N SER A 334 15.87 9.18 -14.93
CA SER A 334 14.65 8.50 -14.45
C SER A 334 13.50 9.48 -14.24
N ALA A 335 12.35 9.18 -14.81
CA ALA A 335 11.13 9.97 -14.63
C ALA A 335 9.92 9.05 -14.40
N PHE A 336 8.94 9.56 -13.65
CA PHE A 336 7.67 8.88 -13.43
C PHE A 336 6.58 9.58 -14.24
N THR A 337 5.73 8.85 -14.95
CA THR A 337 4.68 9.47 -15.79
C THR A 337 3.47 8.56 -15.92
N ASP A 338 2.29 9.17 -15.99
CA ASP A 338 1.01 8.53 -16.33
C ASP A 338 0.57 8.83 -17.78
N GLY A 339 1.46 9.44 -18.59
CA GLY A 339 1.19 9.84 -19.96
C GLY A 339 0.64 11.27 -20.11
N VAL A 340 0.17 11.88 -19.01
CA VAL A 340 -0.36 13.26 -18.99
C VAL A 340 0.52 14.17 -18.13
N SER A 341 0.97 13.68 -16.99
CA SER A 341 1.85 14.37 -16.06
C SER A 341 3.16 13.62 -15.89
N ILE A 342 4.22 14.35 -15.58
CA ILE A 342 5.57 13.82 -15.41
C ILE A 342 6.19 14.33 -14.10
N CYS A 343 6.82 13.43 -13.38
CA CYS A 343 7.63 13.69 -12.21
C CYS A 343 9.10 13.38 -12.54
N ILE A 344 9.92 14.44 -12.59
CA ILE A 344 11.35 14.35 -12.88
C ILE A 344 12.11 14.27 -11.56
N ILE A 345 13.03 13.31 -11.45
CA ILE A 345 13.86 13.12 -10.26
C ILE A 345 15.25 13.70 -10.50
N HIS A 346 15.62 14.64 -9.63
CA HIS A 346 16.95 15.24 -9.56
C HIS A 346 17.66 14.72 -8.31
N LYS A 347 18.92 14.35 -8.44
CA LYS A 347 19.75 13.83 -7.33
C LYS A 347 21.10 14.53 -7.28
N THR A 348 21.66 14.62 -6.07
CA THR A 348 23.07 14.98 -5.85
C THR A 348 23.99 13.80 -6.18
N ASP A 349 25.24 14.07 -6.54
CA ASP A 349 26.26 13.03 -6.79
C ASP A 349 26.44 12.09 -5.60
N THR A 350 26.47 12.65 -4.38
CA THR A 350 26.53 11.88 -3.13
C THR A 350 25.39 10.88 -2.97
N GLU A 351 24.18 11.23 -3.43
CA GLU A 351 23.02 10.35 -3.34
C GLU A 351 23.04 9.27 -4.45
N VAL A 352 23.62 9.59 -5.61
CA VAL A 352 23.87 8.62 -6.68
C VAL A 352 24.87 7.56 -6.21
N GLU A 353 25.99 7.97 -5.60
CA GLU A 353 27.00 7.07 -5.03
C GLU A 353 26.40 6.16 -3.95
N ARG A 354 25.60 6.72 -3.03
CA ARG A 354 24.90 5.95 -2.00
C ARG A 354 23.99 4.87 -2.60
N CYS A 355 23.23 5.20 -3.65
CA CYS A 355 22.39 4.23 -4.36
C CYS A 355 23.22 3.08 -4.95
N HIS A 356 24.37 3.39 -5.55
CA HIS A 356 25.27 2.39 -6.13
C HIS A 356 25.87 1.46 -5.06
N THR A 357 26.37 1.99 -3.95
CA THR A 357 26.92 1.19 -2.85
C THR A 357 25.86 0.27 -2.23
N GLN A 358 24.63 0.75 -2.09
CA GLN A 358 23.53 -0.05 -1.53
C GLN A 358 23.09 -1.17 -2.48
N HIS A 359 23.10 -0.91 -3.79
CA HIS A 359 22.85 -1.94 -4.80
C HIS A 359 23.93 -3.03 -4.77
N GLN A 360 25.21 -2.66 -4.67
CA GLN A 360 26.31 -3.61 -4.55
C GLN A 360 26.25 -4.46 -3.27
N LYS A 361 25.85 -3.86 -2.13
CA LYS A 361 25.62 -4.62 -0.88
C LYS A 361 24.48 -5.63 -1.03
N ARG A 362 23.39 -5.26 -1.72
CA ARG A 362 22.27 -6.19 -2.00
C ARG A 362 22.67 -7.34 -2.92
N THR A 363 23.50 -7.11 -3.94
CA THR A 363 24.00 -8.16 -4.83
C THR A 363 25.01 -9.09 -4.14
N ASN A 364 25.78 -8.57 -3.18
CA ASN A 364 26.79 -9.37 -2.46
C ASN A 364 26.17 -10.19 -1.30
N ASN A 365 25.14 -9.66 -0.63
CA ASN A 365 24.43 -10.39 0.43
C ASN A 365 23.49 -11.50 -0.08
N THR A 366 23.39 -11.70 -1.40
CA THR A 366 22.69 -12.87 -1.97
C THR A 366 23.53 -14.15 -1.92
N ALA A 367 24.71 -14.12 -1.26
CA ALA A 367 25.65 -15.25 -1.17
C ALA A 367 26.04 -15.67 0.28
N GLY A 368 25.29 -15.30 1.34
CA GLY A 368 25.59 -15.72 2.72
C GLY A 368 24.37 -15.67 3.66
N PRO A 369 24.38 -16.39 4.79
CA PRO A 369 23.17 -16.72 5.55
C PRO A 369 22.63 -15.53 6.35
N ALA A 370 21.32 -15.60 6.60
CA ALA A 370 20.50 -14.58 7.19
C ALA A 370 20.83 -14.30 8.67
N SER A 371 21.47 -13.16 8.93
CA SER A 371 21.22 -12.36 10.13
C SER A 371 21.49 -10.88 9.80
N ASP A 372 20.67 -9.99 10.36
CA ASP A 372 20.77 -8.52 10.32
C ASP A 372 20.02 -7.78 9.18
N LEU A 373 18.68 -7.83 9.27
CA LEU A 373 17.74 -7.01 8.49
C LEU A 373 17.15 -5.89 9.37
N ALA A 374 17.92 -4.82 9.60
CA ALA A 374 17.39 -3.62 10.28
C ALA A 374 17.72 -2.27 9.61
N SER A 375 18.67 -2.21 8.66
CA SER A 375 19.16 -0.92 8.12
C SER A 375 18.89 -0.66 6.62
N ALA A 376 18.16 -1.55 5.92
CA ALA A 376 18.06 -1.51 4.46
C ALA A 376 16.75 -0.92 3.88
N SER A 377 15.83 -0.39 4.69
CA SER A 377 14.49 0.04 4.24
C SER A 377 14.35 1.52 3.83
N ALA A 378 15.34 2.38 4.11
CA ALA A 378 15.18 3.83 4.02
C ALA A 378 15.08 4.40 2.58
N SER A 379 15.82 3.84 1.60
CA SER A 379 15.90 4.42 0.25
C SER A 379 14.73 4.02 -0.66
N ALA A 380 14.16 2.82 -0.46
CA ALA A 380 12.94 2.40 -1.15
C ALA A 380 11.70 3.16 -0.61
N SER A 381 11.70 3.51 0.69
CA SER A 381 10.66 4.37 1.26
C SER A 381 10.72 5.80 0.74
N ASP A 382 11.88 6.32 0.34
CA ASP A 382 12.00 7.67 -0.21
C ASP A 382 11.43 7.78 -1.64
N LEU A 383 11.68 6.76 -2.49
CA LEU A 383 11.05 6.65 -3.81
C LEU A 383 9.55 6.35 -3.73
N ALA A 384 9.12 5.52 -2.78
CA ALA A 384 7.71 5.25 -2.53
C ALA A 384 6.96 6.45 -1.92
N SER A 385 7.63 7.24 -1.06
CA SER A 385 7.08 8.48 -0.47
C SER A 385 6.97 9.59 -1.52
N ALA A 386 7.91 9.68 -2.46
CA ALA A 386 7.77 10.54 -3.64
C ALA A 386 6.56 10.12 -4.52
N SER A 387 6.35 8.81 -4.71
CA SER A 387 5.17 8.30 -5.42
C SER A 387 3.85 8.53 -4.67
N ALA A 388 3.82 8.40 -3.34
CA ALA A 388 2.60 8.61 -2.54
C ALA A 388 2.21 10.09 -2.44
N SER A 389 3.21 10.98 -2.44
CA SER A 389 3.00 12.44 -2.53
C SER A 389 2.45 12.85 -3.91
N ALA A 390 2.81 12.11 -4.97
CA ALA A 390 2.33 12.35 -6.33
C ALA A 390 0.85 11.96 -6.55
N SER A 391 0.32 10.98 -5.78
CA SER A 391 -1.06 10.51 -5.88
C SER A 391 -2.06 11.21 -4.92
N ALA A 392 -1.58 11.97 -3.93
CA ALA A 392 -2.44 12.57 -2.89
C ALA A 392 -2.87 14.04 -3.15
N SER A 393 -2.56 14.63 -4.30
CA SER A 393 -2.83 16.06 -4.56
C SER A 393 -3.65 16.28 -5.83
N VAL A 394 -4.97 16.15 -5.71
CA VAL A 394 -5.93 16.87 -6.55
C VAL A 394 -6.49 18.02 -5.71
N PRO A 395 -6.09 19.29 -5.96
CA PRO A 395 -6.76 20.41 -5.32
C PRO A 395 -8.11 20.62 -6.01
N ASN A 396 -9.18 20.42 -5.26
CA ASN A 396 -10.53 20.84 -5.63
C ASN A 396 -10.54 22.38 -5.69
N SER A 397 -10.43 22.93 -6.90
CA SER A 397 -10.49 24.38 -7.10
C SER A 397 -11.95 24.81 -7.28
N LYS A 398 -12.47 25.60 -6.33
CA LYS A 398 -13.67 26.43 -6.53
C LYS A 398 -13.29 27.92 -6.46
N PRO A 399 -14.01 28.78 -7.21
CA PRO A 399 -13.52 30.09 -7.60
C PRO A 399 -13.57 31.13 -6.46
N LYS A 400 -12.67 32.11 -6.59
CA LYS A 400 -12.44 33.23 -5.67
C LYS A 400 -13.67 34.15 -5.55
N GLY A 401 -14.21 34.28 -4.34
CA GLY A 401 -15.09 35.37 -3.92
C GLY A 401 -14.43 36.16 -2.79
N LYS A 402 -13.99 37.38 -3.08
CA LYS A 402 -13.37 38.31 -2.12
C LYS A 402 -14.38 38.74 -1.05
N ARG A 403 -14.03 38.62 0.24
CA ARG A 403 -14.55 39.51 1.29
C ARG A 403 -13.51 39.65 2.40
N LYS A 404 -12.97 40.87 2.53
CA LYS A 404 -12.09 41.32 3.62
C LYS A 404 -12.90 41.39 4.91
N TYR A 405 -12.38 40.89 6.04
CA TYR A 405 -12.64 41.51 7.34
C TYR A 405 -11.42 41.38 8.28
N LYS A 406 -11.31 42.40 9.12
CA LYS A 406 -10.16 42.93 9.86
C LYS A 406 -9.76 42.07 11.07
N ARG A 407 -8.45 42.09 11.37
CA ARG A 407 -7.81 41.68 12.64
C ARG A 407 -8.47 42.30 13.88
N LYS A 408 -8.47 41.56 14.99
CA LYS A 408 -8.10 42.09 16.33
C LYS A 408 -7.42 40.99 17.15
N SER A 409 -6.24 41.33 17.66
CA SER A 409 -5.46 40.63 18.69
C SER A 409 -5.87 41.11 20.08
N LYS A 410 -5.72 40.25 21.10
CA LYS A 410 -5.27 40.63 22.46
C LYS A 410 -4.94 39.41 23.32
N ASP A 411 -3.64 39.23 23.55
CA ASP A 411 -2.85 38.99 24.78
C ASP A 411 -3.48 38.34 26.03
N ASP A 412 -2.73 37.32 26.50
CA ASP A 412 -2.24 36.98 27.85
C ASP A 412 -3.17 36.74 29.04
N ALA A 413 -3.14 35.49 29.56
CA ALA A 413 -2.94 35.18 30.98
C ALA A 413 -2.51 33.71 31.17
N SER A 414 -1.59 33.52 32.09
CA SER A 414 -0.86 32.31 32.49
C SER A 414 -1.61 31.40 33.47
N ASP A 415 -1.15 30.14 33.52
CA ASP A 415 -0.86 29.31 34.70
C ASP A 415 -1.46 27.88 34.72
N ASP A 416 -0.51 26.94 34.91
CA ASP A 416 -0.52 25.62 35.55
C ASP A 416 -1.71 24.66 35.39
N ASP A 417 -1.46 23.54 34.69
CA ASP A 417 -1.43 22.19 35.28
C ASP A 417 -1.29 21.14 34.15
N SER A 418 -0.13 20.46 34.13
CA SER A 418 0.18 19.41 33.16
C SER A 418 -0.40 18.06 33.59
N GLU A 419 -1.61 17.74 33.14
CA GLU A 419 -2.11 16.36 33.05
C GLU A 419 -2.20 15.93 31.58
N GLU A 420 -1.45 14.87 31.25
CA GLU A 420 -1.46 14.21 29.94
C GLU A 420 -2.88 13.71 29.56
N LYS A 421 -3.49 14.34 28.56
CA LYS A 421 -4.68 13.82 27.87
C LYS A 421 -4.25 13.09 26.58
N PRO A 422 -4.65 11.82 26.36
CA PRO A 422 -4.55 11.24 25.03
C PRO A 422 -5.70 11.73 24.15
N GLU A 423 -5.28 12.32 23.03
CA GLU A 423 -6.06 12.91 21.96
C GLU A 423 -6.89 11.83 21.22
N PHE A 424 -8.18 11.72 21.58
CA PHE A 424 -9.20 11.04 20.77
C PHE A 424 -10.30 12.05 20.40
N GLN A 425 -10.12 12.76 19.29
CA GLN A 425 -11.18 13.55 18.69
C GLN A 425 -11.32 13.21 17.21
N TYR A 426 -11.99 12.11 16.86
CA TYR A 426 -12.67 11.96 15.56
C TYR A 426 -13.75 10.85 15.58
N ILE A 427 -14.55 10.75 16.65
CA ILE A 427 -15.88 10.10 16.58
C ILE A 427 -16.81 10.85 17.52
N ASN A 428 -17.25 12.04 17.12
CA ASN A 428 -18.41 12.71 17.68
C ASN A 428 -18.79 13.86 16.74
N LYS A 429 -19.73 13.59 15.83
CA LYS A 429 -20.66 14.53 15.16
C LYS A 429 -21.29 13.82 13.95
N LEU A 430 -22.09 12.79 14.21
CA LEU A 430 -23.19 12.46 13.29
C LEU A 430 -24.47 12.73 14.06
N THR A 431 -25.26 13.64 13.52
CA THR A 431 -26.58 13.98 14.06
C THR A 431 -27.56 12.85 13.73
N PRO A 432 -28.61 12.65 14.54
CA PRO A 432 -29.63 11.63 14.27
C PRO A 432 -30.23 11.70 12.86
N ASP A 433 -30.30 12.90 12.25
CA ASP A 433 -30.82 13.12 10.89
C ASP A 433 -29.87 12.67 9.77
N GLU A 434 -28.58 12.44 10.09
CA GLU A 434 -27.59 11.92 9.14
C GLU A 434 -27.58 10.39 9.12
N LEU A 435 -28.08 9.74 10.19
CA LEU A 435 -28.20 8.29 10.29
C LEU A 435 -29.43 7.74 9.55
N SER A 436 -30.47 8.54 9.33
CA SER A 436 -31.69 8.12 8.62
C SER A 436 -31.58 8.14 7.10
N LYS A 437 -30.41 8.49 6.56
CA LYS A 437 -30.16 8.56 5.10
C LYS A 437 -29.43 7.33 4.55
N PHE A 438 -29.24 6.30 5.38
CA PHE A 438 -28.52 5.07 5.05
C PHE A 438 -29.36 3.79 5.25
N ASP A 439 -30.69 3.92 5.35
CA ASP A 439 -31.61 2.79 5.21
C ASP A 439 -31.90 2.50 3.74
#